data_AF-A0A7K7TWP5-F1
#
_entry.id   AF-A0A7K7TWP5-F1
#
_cell.length_a   1.000
_cell.length_b   1.000
_cell.length_c   1.000
_cell.angle_alpha   90.00
_cell.angle_beta   90.00
_cell.angle_gamma   90.00
#
_symmetry.space_group_name_H-M   'P 1'
#
loop_
_entity.id
_entity.type
_entity.pdbx_description
1 polymer ?
#
loop_
_entity_poly.entity_id
_entity_poly.type
_entity_poly.pdbx_seq_one_letter_code
_entity_poly.pdbx_strand_id
1 'polypeptide(L)' 'SWKYLGWEITKATVRPQQIQIRTEVSTLNNVQKLLGDLNWMREMCGLTNTDLAPLM' A
#
# COMPACT_ATOMS: atom_id res chain seq x y z
N SER A 1 11.47 3.55 -17.28
CA SER A 1 10.44 3.77 -16.24
C SER A 1 11.08 4.57 -15.11
N TRP A 2 10.37 5.53 -14.54
CA TRP A 2 10.85 6.39 -13.46
C TRP A 2 10.49 5.75 -12.12
N LYS A 3 11.39 5.82 -11.14
CA LYS A 3 11.16 5.36 -9.78
C LYS A 3 11.04 6.57 -8.85
N TYR A 4 9.88 6.78 -8.25
CA TYR A 4 9.64 7.95 -7.39
C TYR A 4 8.70 7.58 -6.25
N LEU A 5 9.06 7.91 -5.00
CA LEU A 5 8.22 7.65 -3.80
C LEU A 5 7.68 6.20 -3.69
N GLY A 6 8.46 5.19 -4.07
CA GLY A 6 7.98 3.78 -4.05
C GLY A 6 7.07 3.39 -5.22
N TRP A 7 6.94 4.28 -6.22
CA TRP A 7 6.19 4.05 -7.46
C TRP A 7 7.13 3.73 -8.61
N GLU A 8 6.65 2.91 -9.53
CA GLU A 8 7.19 2.78 -10.87
C GLU A 8 6.24 3.46 -11.86
N ILE A 9 6.71 4.54 -12.46
CA ILE A 9 5.97 5.35 -13.41
C ILE A 9 6.48 5.02 -14.82
N THR A 10 5.60 4.52 -15.66
CA THR A 10 5.84 4.31 -17.09
C THR A 10 5.15 5.43 -17.90
N LYS A 11 5.37 5.48 -19.21
CA LYS A 11 4.70 6.47 -20.08
C LYS A 11 3.16 6.37 -20.06
N ALA A 12 2.60 5.23 -19.67
CA ALA A 12 1.17 4.96 -19.75
C ALA A 12 0.54 4.57 -18.40
N THR A 13 1.33 4.14 -17.41
CA THR A 13 0.82 3.59 -16.15
C THR A 13 1.71 3.95 -14.97
N VAL A 14 1.06 4.26 -13.84
CA VAL A 14 1.70 4.37 -12.52
C VAL A 14 1.37 3.11 -11.75
N ARG A 15 2.38 2.36 -11.31
CA ARG A 15 2.19 1.14 -10.51
C ARG A 15 3.04 1.18 -9.24
N PRO A 16 2.58 0.58 -8.14
CA PRO A 16 3.43 0.37 -6.97
C PRO A 16 4.65 -0.46 -7.37
N GLN A 17 5.82 -0.11 -6.85
CA GLN A 17 7.07 -0.71 -7.31
C GLN A 17 7.19 -2.18 -6.92
N GLN A 18 6.76 -2.53 -5.70
CA GLN A 18 6.54 -3.90 -5.23
C GLN A 18 5.97 -3.82 -3.81
N ILE A 19 4.66 -3.71 -3.64
CA ILE A 19 4.07 -3.85 -2.29
C ILE A 19 3.96 -5.35 -2.04
N GLN A 20 4.93 -5.91 -1.32
CA GLN A 20 4.79 -7.25 -0.77
C GLN A 20 3.81 -7.17 0.41
N ILE A 21 2.52 -7.36 0.12
CA ILE A 21 1.50 -7.54 1.15
C ILE A 21 1.84 -8.84 1.89
N ARG A 22 2.55 -8.72 3.02
CA ARG A 22 2.87 -9.86 3.87
C ARG A 22 1.62 -10.18 4.69
N THR A 23 0.95 -11.28 4.34
CA THR A 23 -0.23 -11.79 5.06
C THR A 23 0.15 -12.57 6.33
N GLU A 24 1.44 -12.83 6.56
CA GLU A 24 1.95 -13.42 7.80
C GLU A 24 2.10 -12.35 8.90
N VAL A 25 0.97 -11.95 9.46
CA VAL A 25 0.90 -10.89 10.47
C VAL A 25 1.05 -11.48 11.88
N SER A 26 2.19 -12.11 12.15
CA SER A 26 2.49 -12.75 13.45
C SER A 26 2.95 -11.78 14.55
N THR A 27 3.25 -10.53 14.19
CA THR A 27 3.75 -9.51 15.13
C THR A 27 3.10 -8.15 14.87
N LEU A 28 2.93 -7.35 15.92
CA LEU A 28 2.38 -5.99 15.84
C LEU A 28 3.13 -5.11 14.83
N ASN A 29 4.45 -5.27 14.73
CA ASN A 29 5.30 -4.57 13.76
C ASN A 29 4.90 -4.89 12.31
N ASN A 30 4.52 -6.15 12.01
CA ASN A 30 4.06 -6.53 10.68
C ASN A 30 2.68 -5.94 10.39
N VAL A 31 1.77 -5.87 11.38
CA VAL A 31 0.47 -5.20 11.24
C VAL A 31 0.68 -3.71 10.91
N GLN A 32 1.55 -3.04 11.67
CA GLN A 32 1.84 -1.61 11.49
C GLN A 32 2.44 -1.29 10.12
N LYS A 33 3.34 -2.15 9.62
CA LYS A 33 3.90 -2.02 8.26
C LYS A 33 2.83 -2.22 7.18
N LEU A 34 1.98 -3.23 7.34
CA LEU A 34 0.88 -3.49 6.41
C LEU A 34 -0.11 -2.32 6.36
N LEU A 35 -0.45 -1.73 7.52
CA LEU A 35 -1.29 -0.54 7.59
C LEU A 35 -0.62 0.67 6.94
N GLY A 36 0.70 0.82 7.08
CA GLY A 36 1.48 1.84 6.37
C GLY A 36 1.41 1.67 4.85
N ASP A 37 1.61 0.45 4.36
CA ASP A 37 1.54 0.13 2.93
C ASP A 37 0.12 0.33 2.36
N LEU A 38 -0.92 -0.04 3.12
CA LEU A 38 -2.32 0.17 2.75
C LEU A 38 -2.70 1.65 2.74
N ASN A 39 -2.22 2.44 3.70
CA ASN A 39 -2.41 3.89 3.71
C ASN A 39 -1.72 4.56 2.50
N TRP A 40 -0.56 4.05 2.06
CA TRP A 40 0.06 4.50 0.81
C TRP A 40 -0.79 4.17 -0.42
N MET A 41 -1.42 2.99 -0.46
CA MET A 41 -2.34 2.63 -1.54
C MET A 41 -3.63 3.43 -1.53
N ARG A 42 -4.07 3.90 -0.36
CA ARG A 42 -5.28 4.71 -0.22
C ARG A 42 -5.23 5.99 -1.04
N GLU A 43 -4.10 6.69 -1.04
CA GLU A 43 -3.94 7.93 -1.81
C GLU A 43 -4.06 7.71 -3.33
N MET A 44 -3.87 6.47 -3.80
CA MET A 44 -3.88 6.14 -5.22
C MET A 44 -5.13 5.39 -5.68
N CYS A 45 -5.72 4.55 -4.83
CA CYS A 45 -6.94 3.80 -5.13
C CYS A 45 -8.24 4.50 -4.70
N GLY A 46 -8.16 5.59 -3.93
CA GLY A 46 -9.35 6.25 -3.37
C GLY A 46 -10.06 5.42 -2.31
N LEU A 47 -9.32 4.55 -1.59
CA LEU A 47 -9.88 3.72 -0.53
C LEU A 47 -10.50 4.61 0.57
N THR A 48 -11.72 4.28 0.97
CA THR A 48 -12.45 5.05 1.98
C THR A 48 -12.23 4.46 3.37
N ASN A 49 -12.45 5.24 4.44
CA ASN A 49 -12.36 4.72 5.81
C ASN A 49 -13.30 3.53 6.04
N THR A 50 -14.39 3.47 5.28
CA THR A 50 -15.35 2.37 5.23
C THR A 50 -14.72 1.04 4.78
N ASP A 51 -13.79 1.07 3.84
CA ASP A 51 -13.09 -0.13 3.34
C ASP A 51 -12.03 -0.64 4.32
N LEU A 52 -11.51 0.25 5.16
CA LEU A 52 -10.50 -0.02 6.20
C LEU A 52 -11.10 -0.30 7.58
N ALA A 53 -12.43 -0.14 7.74
CA ALA A 53 -13.13 -0.38 9.00
C ALA A 53 -12.88 -1.75 9.65
N PRO A 54 -12.75 -2.89 8.92
CA PRO A 54 -12.49 -4.18 9.55
C PRO A 54 -11.04 -4.36 10.04
N LEU A 55 -10.14 -3.39 9.81
CA LEU A 55 -8.75 -3.41 10.25
C LEU A 55 -8.46 -2.42 11.40
N MET A 56 -9.41 -1.55 11.76
CA MET A 56 -9.33 -0.60 12.87
C MET A 56 -9.94 -1.15 14.16
#